data_AF-A0A506XNR1-F1
#
_entry.id   AF-A0A506XNR1-F1
#
_cell.length_a   1.000
_cell.length_b   1.000
_cell.length_c   1.000
_cell.angle_alpha   90.00
_cell.angle_beta   90.00
_cell.angle_gamma   90.00
#
_symmetry.space_group_name_H-M   'P 1'
#
loop_
_entity.id
_entity.type
_entity.pdbx_description
1 polymer ?
#
loop_
_entity_poly.entity_id
_entity_poly.type
_entity_poly.pdbx_seq_one_letter_code
_entity_poly.pdbx_strand_id
1 'polypeptide(L)'
;MRKRTISVAALLAGAAVAAIVGCAGAAPSLAAGSDLASPDKKEIAMQLVSSAENSSLDWKAQYAYLEDIGDGRGYTGGIIGFTSGTHDMLELVQYYASVEPGNPLEPFIPALTDVDGSDSHAGLGAPFEAAWASAADDPAFTAAQDHERDRVYFDPAVNQAKADGLGALGQFIYYDAIVMHGPGSQELAFGGIRTTALQRATPPSQGGDETEYLDAFLDARKAAMLAEEAHSETGRVDTEQRKFLREGNLDLHTPLQWSVYGADDTYEID
;
A
#
# COMPACT_ATOMS: atom_id res chain seq x y z
N MET A 1 -49.47 -70.86 55.39
CA MET A 1 -50.32 -71.49 54.36
C MET A 1 -50.88 -70.40 53.45
N ARG A 2 -50.73 -70.57 52.13
CA ARG A 2 -51.28 -69.76 51.01
C ARG A 2 -50.75 -68.34 50.74
N LYS A 3 -50.10 -68.28 49.57
CA LYS A 3 -49.71 -67.17 48.71
C LYS A 3 -50.84 -66.15 48.45
N ARG A 4 -50.46 -64.89 48.23
CA ARG A 4 -50.99 -64.07 47.12
C ARG A 4 -49.96 -63.01 46.70
N THR A 5 -49.48 -63.17 45.49
CA THR A 5 -48.63 -62.28 44.70
C THR A 5 -49.46 -61.12 44.17
N ILE A 6 -48.93 -59.90 44.21
CA ILE A 6 -49.30 -58.82 43.29
C ILE A 6 -48.00 -58.13 42.85
N SER A 7 -47.69 -58.28 41.57
CA SER A 7 -46.63 -57.55 40.88
C SER A 7 -47.16 -56.18 40.48
N VAL A 8 -46.38 -55.12 40.73
CA VAL A 8 -46.52 -53.84 40.02
C VAL A 8 -45.13 -53.45 39.53
N ALA A 9 -45.04 -53.29 38.22
CA ALA A 9 -43.83 -52.98 37.48
C ALA A 9 -43.31 -51.57 37.84
N ALA A 10 -42.04 -51.49 38.21
CA ALA A 10 -41.32 -50.22 38.34
C ALA A 10 -40.75 -49.84 36.96
N LEU A 11 -41.27 -48.75 36.38
CA LEU A 11 -40.68 -48.11 35.20
C LEU A 11 -39.31 -47.52 35.57
N LEU A 12 -38.27 -47.99 34.87
CA LEU A 12 -36.98 -47.33 34.76
C LEU A 12 -37.13 -46.14 33.80
N ALA A 13 -37.20 -44.92 34.32
CA ALA A 13 -37.00 -43.71 33.54
C ALA A 13 -35.53 -43.30 33.69
N GLY A 14 -34.72 -43.67 32.69
CA GLY A 14 -33.35 -43.20 32.56
C GLY A 14 -33.34 -41.70 32.23
N ALA A 15 -32.72 -40.90 33.08
CA ALA A 15 -32.38 -39.53 32.76
C ALA A 15 -31.20 -39.52 31.78
N ALA A 16 -31.48 -39.31 30.50
CA ALA A 16 -30.46 -39.01 29.50
C ALA A 16 -29.94 -37.59 29.74
N VAL A 17 -28.72 -37.47 30.25
CA VAL A 17 -27.97 -36.20 30.23
C VAL A 17 -27.56 -35.96 28.78
N ALA A 18 -28.31 -35.13 28.07
CA ALA A 18 -27.90 -34.62 26.78
C ALA A 18 -26.72 -33.67 27.00
N ALA A 19 -25.51 -34.15 26.74
CA ALA A 19 -24.34 -33.28 26.60
C ALA A 19 -24.56 -32.42 25.35
N ILE A 20 -24.99 -31.18 25.55
CA ILE A 20 -24.95 -30.15 24.52
C ILE A 20 -23.46 -29.83 24.37
N VAL A 21 -22.79 -30.54 23.45
CA VAL A 21 -21.53 -30.09 22.88
C VAL A 21 -21.89 -28.84 22.11
N GLY A 22 -21.78 -27.70 22.77
CA GLY A 22 -21.71 -26.41 22.10
C GLY A 22 -20.45 -26.45 21.26
N CYS A 23 -20.61 -26.76 19.98
CA CYS A 23 -19.63 -26.39 18.97
C CYS A 23 -19.53 -24.88 19.06
N ALA A 24 -18.57 -24.37 19.84
CA ALA A 24 -18.04 -23.04 19.60
C ALA A 24 -17.57 -23.09 18.15
N GLY A 25 -18.38 -22.52 17.26
CA GLY A 25 -17.90 -22.20 15.94
C GLY A 25 -16.66 -21.36 16.17
N ALA A 26 -15.50 -21.94 15.91
CA ALA A 26 -14.36 -21.12 15.57
C ALA A 26 -14.88 -20.23 14.45
N ALA A 27 -14.95 -18.92 14.70
CA ALA A 27 -14.96 -17.97 13.61
C ALA A 27 -13.89 -18.46 12.63
N PRO A 28 -14.17 -18.51 11.32
CA PRO A 28 -13.11 -18.81 10.38
C PRO A 28 -11.96 -17.88 10.77
N SER A 29 -10.83 -18.43 11.21
CA SER A 29 -9.60 -17.68 11.09
C SER A 29 -9.56 -17.46 9.59
N LEU A 30 -9.87 -16.24 9.15
CA LEU A 30 -9.41 -15.77 7.85
C LEU A 30 -7.99 -16.30 7.78
N ALA A 31 -7.75 -17.27 6.89
CA ALA A 31 -6.39 -17.67 6.59
C ALA A 31 -5.72 -16.35 6.32
N ALA A 32 -4.78 -15.96 7.17
CA ALA A 32 -4.19 -14.63 7.13
C ALA A 32 -3.71 -14.45 5.70
N GLY A 33 -4.42 -13.60 4.96
CA GLY A 33 -4.07 -13.30 3.59
C GLY A 33 -2.62 -12.86 3.60
N SER A 34 -1.83 -13.32 2.64
CA SER A 34 -0.37 -13.12 2.70
C SER A 34 -0.05 -11.64 2.92
N ASP A 35 0.69 -11.33 3.97
CA ASP A 35 1.01 -9.96 4.37
C ASP A 35 1.89 -9.27 3.32
N LEU A 36 1.52 -8.07 2.88
CA LEU A 36 2.33 -7.29 1.93
C LEU A 36 3.73 -7.00 2.50
N ALA A 37 3.87 -6.92 3.82
CA ALA A 37 5.15 -6.73 4.48
C ALA A 37 6.08 -7.98 4.44
N SER A 38 5.59 -9.13 3.96
CA SER A 38 6.48 -10.26 3.71
C SER A 38 7.46 -9.93 2.58
N PRO A 39 8.74 -10.38 2.64
CA PRO A 39 9.76 -9.97 1.68
C PRO A 39 9.35 -10.15 0.21
N ASP A 40 8.78 -11.30 -0.13
CA ASP A 40 8.37 -11.62 -1.51
C ASP A 40 7.22 -10.72 -1.98
N LYS A 41 6.24 -10.44 -1.10
CA LYS A 41 5.12 -9.53 -1.44
C LYS A 41 5.55 -8.08 -1.52
N LYS A 42 6.50 -7.67 -0.68
CA LYS A 42 7.04 -6.31 -0.72
C LYS A 42 7.80 -6.08 -2.01
N GLU A 43 8.61 -7.05 -2.46
CA GLU A 43 9.28 -7.01 -3.75
C GLU A 43 8.27 -6.88 -4.91
N ILE A 44 7.18 -7.68 -4.91
CA ILE A 44 6.08 -7.55 -5.88
C ILE A 44 5.46 -6.15 -5.83
N ALA A 45 5.18 -5.62 -4.63
CA ALA A 45 4.60 -4.29 -4.47
C ALA A 45 5.49 -3.19 -5.07
N MET A 46 6.82 -3.30 -4.91
CA MET A 46 7.75 -2.33 -5.50
C MET A 46 7.74 -2.39 -7.04
N GLN A 47 7.68 -3.60 -7.61
CA GLN A 47 7.61 -3.78 -9.06
C GLN A 47 6.31 -3.25 -9.65
N LEU A 48 5.17 -3.49 -8.98
CA LEU A 48 3.87 -2.95 -9.39
C LEU A 48 3.89 -1.41 -9.40
N VAL A 49 4.33 -0.77 -8.30
CA VAL A 49 4.46 0.70 -8.25
C VAL A 49 5.39 1.20 -9.35
N SER A 50 6.57 0.61 -9.50
CA SER A 50 7.57 1.01 -10.52
C SER A 50 7.04 0.86 -11.95
N SER A 51 6.16 -0.11 -12.23
CA SER A 51 5.53 -0.23 -13.54
C SER A 51 4.64 0.97 -13.86
N ALA A 52 3.95 1.51 -12.85
CA ALA A 52 3.16 2.72 -12.97
C ALA A 52 4.05 3.98 -12.95
N GLU A 53 5.02 4.11 -12.06
CA GLU A 53 5.82 5.35 -11.96
C GLU A 53 6.85 5.48 -13.09
N ASN A 54 7.38 4.36 -13.61
CA ASN A 54 8.59 4.37 -14.44
C ASN A 54 8.53 3.43 -15.66
N SER A 55 7.38 2.83 -15.97
CA SER A 55 7.23 1.83 -17.03
C SER A 55 8.31 0.73 -17.01
N SER A 56 8.63 0.23 -15.81
CA SER A 56 9.67 -0.78 -15.59
C SER A 56 9.41 -1.58 -14.32
N LEU A 57 9.74 -2.88 -14.33
CA LEU A 57 9.78 -3.69 -13.10
C LEU A 57 11.12 -3.58 -12.36
N ASP A 58 12.16 -3.03 -12.99
CA ASP A 58 13.45 -2.79 -12.33
C ASP A 58 13.37 -1.53 -11.46
N TRP A 59 12.64 -1.64 -10.35
CA TRP A 59 12.42 -0.55 -9.40
C TRP A 59 13.72 -0.08 -8.74
N LYS A 60 14.74 -0.94 -8.67
CA LYS A 60 16.06 -0.59 -8.10
C LYS A 60 16.85 0.33 -9.03
N ALA A 61 16.58 0.32 -10.34
CA ALA A 61 17.17 1.32 -11.23
C ALA A 61 16.72 2.75 -10.90
N GLN A 62 15.61 2.91 -10.16
CA GLN A 62 15.01 4.20 -9.86
C GLN A 62 15.65 4.92 -8.67
N TYR A 63 16.59 4.30 -7.94
CA TYR A 63 17.36 5.02 -6.90
C TYR A 63 18.05 6.28 -7.45
N ALA A 64 18.51 6.21 -8.70
CA ALA A 64 19.17 7.31 -9.40
C ALA A 64 18.22 8.23 -10.18
N TYR A 65 16.93 7.88 -10.28
CA TYR A 65 15.96 8.71 -10.99
C TYR A 65 15.85 10.08 -10.34
N LEU A 66 15.90 11.13 -11.15
CA LEU A 66 15.66 12.51 -10.74
C LEU A 66 15.29 13.34 -11.97
N GLU A 67 14.10 13.92 -11.97
CA GLU A 67 13.59 14.74 -13.07
C GLU A 67 12.54 15.72 -12.54
N ASP A 68 12.46 16.92 -13.11
CA ASP A 68 11.26 17.74 -12.99
C ASP A 68 10.34 17.43 -14.16
N ILE A 69 9.22 16.77 -13.85
CA ILE A 69 8.23 16.30 -14.84
C ILE A 69 7.20 17.39 -15.19
N GLY A 70 7.34 18.61 -14.66
CA GLY A 70 6.48 19.75 -14.97
C GLY A 70 5.09 19.68 -14.35
N ASP A 71 4.93 18.91 -13.27
CA ASP A 71 3.67 18.76 -12.53
C ASP A 71 3.51 19.77 -11.38
N GLY A 72 4.48 20.67 -11.21
CA GLY A 72 4.50 21.71 -10.18
C GLY A 72 5.07 21.24 -8.82
N ARG A 73 5.71 20.07 -8.76
CA ARG A 73 6.38 19.55 -7.54
C ARG A 73 7.89 19.78 -7.52
N GLY A 74 8.44 20.38 -8.59
CA GLY A 74 9.88 20.55 -8.80
C GLY A 74 10.55 19.22 -9.16
N TYR A 75 11.76 18.98 -8.67
CA TYR A 75 12.41 17.68 -8.86
C TYR A 75 11.61 16.57 -8.18
N THR A 76 11.40 15.49 -8.91
CA THR A 76 10.86 14.20 -8.48
C THR A 76 11.96 13.15 -8.65
N GLY A 77 12.28 12.38 -7.61
CA GLY A 77 13.40 11.43 -7.66
C GLY A 77 13.28 10.23 -6.74
N GLY A 78 14.06 9.20 -7.04
CA GLY A 78 14.15 8.00 -6.23
C GLY A 78 13.01 7.00 -6.43
N ILE A 79 13.03 5.94 -5.63
CA ILE A 79 12.19 4.73 -5.80
C ILE A 79 10.68 4.92 -5.64
N ILE A 80 10.24 6.07 -5.15
CA ILE A 80 8.82 6.42 -5.00
C ILE A 80 8.52 7.87 -5.43
N GLY A 81 9.45 8.54 -6.10
CA GLY A 81 9.26 9.93 -6.54
C GLY A 81 9.18 10.95 -5.40
N PHE A 82 10.17 10.95 -4.49
CA PHE A 82 10.33 12.02 -3.51
C PHE A 82 10.44 13.36 -4.23
N THR A 83 9.78 14.42 -3.74
CA THR A 83 9.81 15.71 -4.43
C THR A 83 10.40 16.85 -3.62
N SER A 84 11.08 17.78 -4.30
CA SER A 84 11.64 18.97 -3.66
C SER A 84 10.56 19.93 -3.15
N GLY A 85 9.36 19.90 -3.76
CA GLY A 85 8.25 20.79 -3.42
C GLY A 85 7.29 20.25 -2.35
N THR A 86 7.39 18.97 -1.97
CA THR A 86 6.46 18.31 -1.02
C THR A 86 7.12 17.86 0.28
N HIS A 87 8.23 18.48 0.66
CA HIS A 87 8.99 18.24 1.89
C HIS A 87 9.72 16.89 2.01
N ASP A 88 9.22 15.82 1.40
CA ASP A 88 9.75 14.47 1.58
C ASP A 88 11.16 14.26 0.99
N MET A 89 11.53 14.93 -0.11
CA MET A 89 12.94 14.93 -0.57
C MET A 89 13.87 15.63 0.43
N LEU A 90 13.41 16.71 1.08
CA LEU A 90 14.18 17.38 2.12
C LEU A 90 14.37 16.47 3.33
N GLU A 91 13.31 15.81 3.81
CA GLU A 91 13.41 14.84 4.91
C GLU A 91 14.39 13.70 4.57
N LEU A 92 14.31 13.15 3.34
CA LEU A 92 15.23 12.12 2.86
C LEU A 92 16.69 12.57 2.92
N VAL A 93 17.01 13.74 2.37
CA VAL A 93 18.40 14.23 2.34
C VAL A 93 18.90 14.56 3.75
N GLN A 94 18.04 15.08 4.62
CA GLN A 94 18.36 15.29 6.04
C GLN A 94 18.63 13.97 6.77
N TYR A 95 17.82 12.94 6.55
CA TYR A 95 18.03 11.62 7.12
C TYR A 95 19.33 11.00 6.60
N TYR A 96 19.59 11.07 5.30
CA TYR A 96 20.83 10.60 4.70
C TYR A 96 22.06 11.29 5.30
N ALA A 97 22.04 12.62 5.46
CA ALA A 97 23.09 13.37 6.15
C ALA A 97 23.27 12.99 7.62
N SER A 98 22.21 12.55 8.29
CA SER A 98 22.29 12.10 9.69
C SER A 98 22.98 10.74 9.85
N VAL A 99 22.80 9.83 8.87
CA VAL A 99 23.37 8.48 8.90
C VAL A 99 24.74 8.40 8.22
N GLU A 100 24.99 9.24 7.22
CA GLU A 100 26.25 9.36 6.48
C GLU A 100 26.67 10.85 6.39
N PRO A 101 27.27 11.43 7.45
CA PRO A 101 27.70 12.83 7.43
C PRO A 101 28.82 13.09 6.41
N GLY A 102 28.75 14.21 5.69
CA GLY A 102 29.68 14.60 4.64
C GLY A 102 29.35 14.05 3.25
N ASN A 103 28.18 13.42 3.09
CA ASN A 103 27.72 12.89 1.80
C ASN A 103 27.48 14.02 0.76
N PRO A 104 27.43 13.70 -0.54
CA PRO A 104 27.38 14.71 -1.59
C PRO A 104 26.07 15.52 -1.65
N LEU A 105 24.99 15.06 -1.00
CA LEU A 105 23.70 15.74 -0.98
C LEU A 105 23.54 16.71 0.21
N GLU A 106 24.29 16.52 1.30
CA GLU A 106 24.24 17.37 2.49
C GLU A 106 24.39 18.88 2.19
N PRO A 107 25.28 19.34 1.29
CA PRO A 107 25.40 20.77 0.98
C PRO A 107 24.14 21.40 0.36
N PHE A 108 23.21 20.60 -0.16
CA PHE A 108 21.97 21.07 -0.79
C PHE A 108 20.81 21.22 0.20
N ILE A 109 20.94 20.79 1.46
CA ILE A 109 19.88 20.92 2.47
C ILE A 109 19.34 22.36 2.60
N PRO A 110 20.17 23.42 2.64
CA PRO A 110 19.65 24.80 2.68
C PRO A 110 18.83 25.15 1.44
N ALA A 111 19.26 24.77 0.24
CA ALA A 111 18.52 25.03 -0.99
C ALA A 111 17.20 24.24 -1.03
N LEU A 112 17.22 22.96 -0.65
CA LEU A 112 15.99 22.15 -0.50
C LEU A 112 15.02 22.78 0.51
N THR A 113 15.53 23.34 1.62
CA THR A 113 14.70 24.05 2.60
C THR A 113 14.08 25.31 2.03
N ASP A 114 14.83 26.06 1.20
CA ASP A 114 14.35 27.32 0.61
C ASP A 114 13.31 27.11 -0.50
N VAL A 115 13.37 25.98 -1.23
CA VAL A 115 12.43 25.67 -2.32
C VAL A 115 11.22 24.84 -1.89
N ASP A 116 11.25 24.26 -0.68
CA ASP A 116 10.16 23.46 -0.13
C ASP A 116 8.81 24.20 -0.20
N GLY A 117 7.78 23.51 -0.69
CA GLY A 117 6.46 24.10 -1.00
C GLY A 117 6.37 24.82 -2.35
N SER A 118 7.38 24.70 -3.23
CA SER A 118 7.38 25.25 -4.59
C SER A 118 8.04 24.31 -5.61
N ASP A 119 7.92 24.64 -6.90
CA ASP A 119 8.59 23.97 -8.03
C ASP A 119 9.98 24.58 -8.36
N SER A 120 10.52 25.41 -7.48
CA SER A 120 11.77 26.14 -7.74
C SER A 120 13.00 25.22 -7.72
N HIS A 121 13.93 25.44 -8.66
CA HIS A 121 15.24 24.76 -8.69
C HIS A 121 16.38 25.64 -8.14
N ALA A 122 16.05 26.76 -7.47
CA ALA A 122 17.04 27.72 -7.00
C ALA A 122 18.04 27.06 -6.02
N GLY A 123 19.33 27.09 -6.37
CA GLY A 123 20.40 26.49 -5.55
C GLY A 123 20.60 24.98 -5.72
N LEU A 124 19.79 24.31 -6.54
CA LEU A 124 19.91 22.88 -6.86
C LEU A 124 20.62 22.68 -8.22
N GLY A 125 19.84 22.60 -9.31
CA GLY A 125 20.30 22.51 -10.70
C GLY A 125 21.24 21.33 -11.00
N ALA A 126 22.02 21.46 -12.08
CA ALA A 126 22.97 20.43 -12.52
C ALA A 126 23.94 19.91 -11.42
N PRO A 127 24.43 20.74 -10.47
CA PRO A 127 25.20 20.22 -9.34
C PRO A 127 24.42 19.25 -8.44
N PHE A 128 23.15 19.53 -8.18
CA PHE A 128 22.28 18.65 -7.39
C PHE A 128 21.99 17.35 -8.15
N GLU A 129 21.67 17.43 -9.43
CA GLU A 129 21.45 16.26 -10.29
C GLU A 129 22.68 15.33 -10.30
N ALA A 130 23.88 15.88 -10.46
CA ALA A 130 25.11 15.10 -10.43
C ALA A 130 25.39 14.48 -9.04
N ALA A 131 25.08 15.21 -7.96
CA ALA A 131 25.23 14.71 -6.60
C ALA A 131 24.23 13.59 -6.29
N TRP A 132 22.99 13.70 -6.77
CA TRP A 132 21.95 12.67 -6.64
C TRP A 132 22.35 11.39 -7.36
N ALA A 133 22.74 11.50 -8.63
CA ALA A 133 23.21 10.37 -9.42
C ALA A 133 24.42 9.69 -8.75
N SER A 134 25.37 10.47 -8.22
CA SER A 134 26.51 9.91 -7.49
C SER A 134 26.12 9.28 -6.15
N ALA A 135 25.13 9.83 -5.44
CA ALA A 135 24.67 9.28 -4.18
C ALA A 135 23.93 7.95 -4.38
N ALA A 136 23.27 7.75 -5.53
CA ALA A 136 22.56 6.51 -5.83
C ALA A 136 23.45 5.26 -5.90
N ASP A 137 24.77 5.43 -6.09
CA ASP A 137 25.76 4.35 -5.98
C ASP A 137 26.16 4.04 -4.52
N ASP A 138 25.80 4.90 -3.56
CA ASP A 138 26.08 4.73 -2.14
C ASP A 138 24.99 3.85 -1.47
N PRO A 139 25.36 2.69 -0.89
CA PRO A 139 24.43 1.87 -0.14
C PRO A 139 23.69 2.63 0.98
N ALA A 140 24.32 3.62 1.62
CA ALA A 140 23.69 4.42 2.66
C ALA A 140 22.55 5.29 2.11
N PHE A 141 22.67 5.84 0.89
CA PHE A 141 21.59 6.58 0.26
C PHE A 141 20.45 5.67 -0.19
N THR A 142 20.75 4.49 -0.74
CA THR A 142 19.70 3.51 -1.09
C THR A 142 18.93 3.06 0.16
N ALA A 143 19.63 2.84 1.28
CA ALA A 143 19.01 2.51 2.57
C ALA A 143 18.20 3.69 3.15
N ALA A 144 18.62 4.93 2.91
CA ALA A 144 17.86 6.12 3.29
C ALA A 144 16.54 6.22 2.51
N GLN A 145 16.57 5.97 1.20
CA GLN A 145 15.35 5.92 0.38
C GLN A 145 14.41 4.80 0.83
N ASP A 146 14.94 3.61 1.08
CA ASP A 146 14.16 2.48 1.64
C ASP A 146 13.52 2.85 2.99
N HIS A 147 14.27 3.53 3.86
CA HIS A 147 13.78 3.97 5.17
C HIS A 147 12.63 4.96 5.06
N GLU A 148 12.77 5.99 4.22
CA GLU A 148 11.73 7.00 4.07
C GLU A 148 10.48 6.47 3.37
N ARG A 149 10.64 5.62 2.35
CA ARG A 149 9.53 4.86 1.76
C ARG A 149 8.76 4.12 2.86
N ASP A 150 9.48 3.39 3.71
CA ASP A 150 8.87 2.54 4.72
C ASP A 150 8.15 3.37 5.78
N ARG A 151 8.84 4.38 6.33
CA ARG A 151 8.35 5.22 7.41
C ARG A 151 7.11 6.03 7.04
N VAL A 152 7.10 6.64 5.85
CA VAL A 152 6.07 7.60 5.44
C VAL A 152 4.93 6.96 4.65
N TYR A 153 5.24 5.92 3.86
CA TYR A 153 4.30 5.38 2.88
C TYR A 153 3.92 3.93 3.19
N PHE A 154 4.89 3.01 3.13
CA PHE A 154 4.61 1.57 3.17
C PHE A 154 4.04 1.12 4.52
N ASP A 155 4.73 1.41 5.64
CA ASP A 155 4.28 0.97 6.95
C ASP A 155 2.93 1.60 7.35
N PRO A 156 2.70 2.92 7.17
CA PRO A 156 1.40 3.50 7.43
C PRO A 156 0.26 2.88 6.61
N ALA A 157 0.47 2.67 5.30
CA ALA A 157 -0.55 2.05 4.44
C ALA A 157 -0.86 0.61 4.83
N VAL A 158 0.17 -0.21 5.01
CA VAL A 158 0.02 -1.63 5.37
C VAL A 158 -0.63 -1.77 6.75
N ASN A 159 -0.21 -0.96 7.73
CA ASN A 159 -0.80 -0.99 9.07
C ASN A 159 -2.27 -0.54 9.05
N GLN A 160 -2.61 0.50 8.27
CA GLN A 160 -3.99 0.96 8.13
C GLN A 160 -4.87 -0.08 7.42
N ALA A 161 -4.37 -0.70 6.35
CA ALA A 161 -5.07 -1.77 5.65
C ALA A 161 -5.32 -2.99 6.55
N LYS A 162 -4.33 -3.38 7.36
CA LYS A 162 -4.50 -4.43 8.39
C LYS A 162 -5.56 -4.08 9.43
N ALA A 163 -5.60 -2.81 9.88
CA ALA A 163 -6.63 -2.34 10.79
C ALA A 163 -8.04 -2.36 10.16
N ASP A 164 -8.12 -2.22 8.84
CA ASP A 164 -9.35 -2.38 8.06
C ASP A 164 -9.67 -3.84 7.68
N GLY A 165 -8.79 -4.78 8.04
CA GLY A 165 -8.97 -6.21 7.82
C GLY A 165 -8.71 -6.66 6.39
N LEU A 166 -7.88 -5.92 5.64
CA LEU A 166 -7.59 -6.17 4.23
C LEU A 166 -6.43 -7.17 4.05
N GLY A 167 -6.55 -8.02 3.03
CA GLY A 167 -5.50 -8.90 2.53
C GLY A 167 -4.40 -8.16 1.76
N ALA A 168 -3.52 -8.92 1.11
CA ALA A 168 -2.34 -8.38 0.40
C ALA A 168 -2.71 -7.36 -0.67
N LEU A 169 -3.74 -7.65 -1.47
CA LEU A 169 -4.20 -6.75 -2.52
C LEU A 169 -4.71 -5.44 -1.95
N GLY A 170 -5.50 -5.47 -0.87
CA GLY A 170 -5.98 -4.25 -0.24
C GLY A 170 -4.87 -3.43 0.41
N GLN A 171 -3.88 -4.10 1.00
CA GLN A 171 -2.65 -3.45 1.50
C GLN A 171 -1.88 -2.78 0.36
N PHE A 172 -1.73 -3.45 -0.79
CA PHE A 172 -1.08 -2.86 -1.97
C PHE A 172 -1.87 -1.66 -2.51
N ILE A 173 -3.18 -1.77 -2.64
CA ILE A 173 -4.06 -0.67 -3.08
C ILE A 173 -3.90 0.57 -2.17
N TYR A 174 -3.78 0.36 -0.86
CA TYR A 174 -3.51 1.46 0.08
C TYR A 174 -2.11 2.05 -0.10
N TYR A 175 -1.10 1.19 -0.28
CA TYR A 175 0.28 1.62 -0.49
C TYR A 175 0.42 2.46 -1.77
N ASP A 176 -0.14 1.95 -2.87
CA ASP A 176 -0.11 2.64 -4.16
C ASP A 176 -0.87 3.98 -4.11
N ALA A 177 -1.97 4.04 -3.35
CA ALA A 177 -2.71 5.29 -3.15
C ALA A 177 -1.92 6.31 -2.31
N ILE A 178 -1.26 5.91 -1.23
CA ILE A 178 -0.47 6.86 -0.42
C ILE A 178 0.79 7.33 -1.13
N VAL A 179 1.39 6.53 -2.02
CA VAL A 179 2.51 6.95 -2.87
C VAL A 179 2.07 8.11 -3.78
N MET A 180 0.97 7.93 -4.52
CA MET A 180 0.50 8.93 -5.48
C MET A 180 -0.14 10.17 -4.82
N HIS A 181 -0.91 9.97 -3.74
CA HIS A 181 -1.73 11.03 -3.15
C HIS A 181 -1.15 11.61 -1.85
N GLY A 182 -0.04 11.05 -1.37
CA GLY A 182 0.58 11.42 -0.11
C GLY A 182 -0.24 11.05 1.14
N PRO A 183 0.39 11.12 2.33
CA PRO A 183 -0.30 11.01 3.60
C PRO A 183 -1.17 12.26 3.85
N GLY A 184 -2.18 12.11 4.72
CA GLY A 184 -3.01 13.24 5.14
C GLY A 184 -4.50 12.92 5.18
N SER A 185 -5.30 13.91 5.57
CA SER A 185 -6.76 13.80 5.69
C SER A 185 -7.52 14.74 4.76
N GLN A 186 -6.82 15.49 3.92
CA GLN A 186 -7.39 16.31 2.85
C GLN A 186 -8.13 15.40 1.86
N GLU A 187 -9.12 15.96 1.16
CA GLU A 187 -10.05 15.20 0.31
C GLU A 187 -9.35 14.29 -0.69
N LEU A 188 -8.29 14.79 -1.34
CA LEU A 188 -7.53 14.07 -2.35
C LEU A 188 -6.33 13.28 -1.80
N ALA A 189 -6.01 13.43 -0.51
CA ALA A 189 -4.95 12.65 0.15
C ALA A 189 -5.45 11.24 0.52
N PHE A 190 -4.53 10.32 0.83
CA PHE A 190 -4.87 8.93 1.18
C PHE A 190 -5.99 8.80 2.23
N GLY A 191 -5.93 9.56 3.33
CA GLY A 191 -6.95 9.49 4.38
C GLY A 191 -8.31 10.03 3.95
N GLY A 192 -8.36 11.01 3.03
CA GLY A 192 -9.59 11.52 2.44
C GLY A 192 -10.23 10.50 1.50
N ILE A 193 -9.43 9.88 0.64
CA ILE A 193 -9.87 8.78 -0.24
C ILE A 193 -10.45 7.63 0.58
N ARG A 194 -9.72 7.20 1.63
CA ARG A 194 -10.20 6.16 2.56
C ARG A 194 -11.51 6.57 3.23
N THR A 195 -11.64 7.82 3.67
CA THR A 195 -12.88 8.33 4.29
C THR A 195 -14.05 8.27 3.31
N THR A 196 -13.84 8.62 2.04
CA THR A 196 -14.84 8.52 0.98
C THR A 196 -15.27 7.06 0.74
N ALA A 197 -14.32 6.13 0.74
CA ALA A 197 -14.61 4.70 0.60
C ALA A 197 -15.48 4.17 1.76
N LEU A 198 -15.14 4.54 2.99
CA LEU A 198 -15.86 4.13 4.21
C LEU A 198 -17.30 4.64 4.28
N GLN A 199 -17.64 5.72 3.56
CA GLN A 199 -19.01 6.20 3.44
C GLN A 199 -19.87 5.31 2.51
N ARG A 200 -19.23 4.52 1.65
CA ARG A 200 -19.89 3.71 0.61
C ARG A 200 -19.93 2.22 0.96
N ALA A 201 -18.89 1.70 1.60
CA ALA A 201 -18.77 0.30 1.95
C ALA A 201 -18.15 0.11 3.33
N THR A 202 -18.62 -0.91 4.06
CA THR A 202 -18.08 -1.29 5.37
C THR A 202 -16.80 -2.11 5.17
N PRO A 203 -15.69 -1.83 5.87
CA PRO A 203 -14.47 -2.62 5.71
C PRO A 203 -14.61 -3.99 6.40
N PRO A 204 -13.77 -4.98 6.03
CA PRO A 204 -13.78 -6.31 6.66
C PRO A 204 -13.64 -6.32 8.18
N SER A 205 -12.85 -5.40 8.76
CA SER A 205 -12.71 -5.29 10.22
C SER A 205 -14.02 -4.93 10.94
N GLN A 206 -15.02 -4.45 10.21
CA GLN A 206 -16.37 -4.15 10.69
C GLN A 206 -17.43 -5.10 10.12
N GLY A 207 -17.01 -6.20 9.49
CA GLY A 207 -17.89 -7.26 8.98
C GLY A 207 -18.42 -7.04 7.56
N GLY A 208 -17.87 -6.08 6.80
CA GLY A 208 -18.19 -5.93 5.39
C GLY A 208 -17.42 -6.89 4.48
N ASP A 209 -17.83 -6.97 3.22
CA ASP A 209 -17.12 -7.74 2.20
C ASP A 209 -15.88 -7.00 1.70
N GLU A 210 -14.75 -7.68 1.61
CA GLU A 210 -13.49 -7.07 1.18
C GLU A 210 -13.55 -6.58 -0.27
N THR A 211 -14.20 -7.35 -1.15
CA THR A 211 -14.29 -6.98 -2.56
C THR A 211 -15.15 -5.74 -2.74
N GLU A 212 -16.30 -5.68 -2.07
CA GLU A 212 -17.16 -4.47 -2.07
C GLU A 212 -16.44 -3.25 -1.50
N TYR A 213 -15.66 -3.43 -0.43
CA TYR A 213 -14.89 -2.35 0.17
C TYR A 213 -13.78 -1.84 -0.76
N LEU A 214 -12.99 -2.75 -1.35
CA LEU A 214 -11.91 -2.40 -2.27
C LEU A 214 -12.45 -1.77 -3.57
N ASP A 215 -13.60 -2.23 -4.07
CA ASP A 215 -14.24 -1.63 -5.24
C ASP A 215 -14.65 -0.18 -4.94
N ALA A 216 -15.26 0.08 -3.77
CA ALA A 216 -15.59 1.42 -3.32
C ALA A 216 -14.35 2.32 -3.10
N PHE A 217 -13.25 1.74 -2.60
CA PHE A 217 -11.99 2.46 -2.42
C PHE A 217 -11.36 2.85 -3.76
N LEU A 218 -11.26 1.91 -4.69
CA LEU A 218 -10.70 2.16 -6.01
C LEU A 218 -11.55 3.17 -6.81
N ASP A 219 -12.87 3.21 -6.59
CA ASP A 219 -13.74 4.25 -7.15
C ASP A 219 -13.46 5.64 -6.59
N ALA A 220 -13.29 5.74 -5.27
CA ALA A 220 -12.93 6.99 -4.61
C ALA A 220 -11.55 7.46 -5.08
N ARG A 221 -10.58 6.54 -5.19
CA ARG A 221 -9.24 6.83 -5.67
C ARG A 221 -9.24 7.31 -7.12
N LYS A 222 -9.95 6.61 -8.01
CA LYS A 222 -10.07 7.03 -9.41
C LYS A 222 -10.66 8.44 -9.53
N ALA A 223 -11.66 8.76 -8.71
CA ALA A 223 -12.22 10.11 -8.69
C ALA A 223 -11.20 11.15 -8.21
N ALA A 224 -10.36 10.82 -7.23
CA ALA A 224 -9.28 11.69 -6.78
C ALA A 224 -8.21 11.92 -7.86
N MET A 225 -7.79 10.86 -8.57
CA MET A 225 -6.88 10.96 -9.70
C MET A 225 -7.43 11.88 -10.81
N LEU A 226 -8.70 11.71 -11.19
CA LEU A 226 -9.34 12.53 -12.22
C LEU A 226 -9.56 14.00 -11.82
N ALA A 227 -9.45 14.33 -10.53
CA ALA A 227 -9.52 15.71 -10.06
C ALA A 227 -8.20 16.48 -10.24
N GLU A 228 -7.09 15.79 -10.50
CA GLU A 228 -5.76 16.35 -10.72
C GLU A 228 -5.38 16.15 -12.20
N GLU A 229 -5.15 17.25 -12.96
CA GLU A 229 -4.91 17.17 -14.41
C GLU A 229 -3.70 16.27 -14.77
N ALA A 230 -2.67 16.30 -13.92
CA ALA A 230 -1.47 15.46 -14.04
C ALA A 230 -1.74 13.96 -13.87
N HIS A 231 -2.86 13.55 -13.27
CA HIS A 231 -3.17 12.15 -12.92
C HIS A 231 -4.40 11.61 -13.68
N SER A 232 -4.68 12.14 -14.88
CA SER A 232 -5.87 11.74 -15.66
C SER A 232 -5.82 10.33 -16.26
N GLU A 233 -4.63 9.73 -16.37
CA GLU A 233 -4.46 8.32 -16.73
C GLU A 233 -4.68 7.43 -15.50
N THR A 234 -5.54 6.41 -15.62
CA THR A 234 -6.02 5.62 -14.46
C THR A 234 -5.76 4.12 -14.62
N GLY A 235 -4.87 3.71 -15.53
CA GLY A 235 -4.52 2.32 -15.82
C GLY A 235 -4.03 1.54 -14.59
N ARG A 236 -3.26 2.18 -13.70
CA ARG A 236 -2.84 1.57 -12.42
C ARG A 236 -4.03 1.11 -11.57
N VAL A 237 -5.17 1.79 -11.69
CA VAL A 237 -6.43 1.36 -11.08
C VAL A 237 -7.18 0.41 -12.01
N ASP A 238 -7.45 0.80 -13.26
CA ASP A 238 -8.42 0.14 -14.14
C ASP A 238 -7.94 -1.20 -14.70
N THR A 239 -6.68 -1.28 -15.10
CA THR A 239 -6.09 -2.43 -15.82
C THR A 239 -5.09 -3.23 -14.98
N GLU A 240 -4.80 -2.77 -13.76
CA GLU A 240 -3.99 -3.49 -12.77
C GLU A 240 -4.82 -3.83 -11.52
N GLN A 241 -5.05 -2.90 -10.59
CA GLN A 241 -5.66 -3.20 -9.29
C GLN A 241 -7.08 -3.75 -9.40
N ARG A 242 -7.92 -3.13 -10.24
CA ARG A 242 -9.29 -3.58 -10.48
C ARG A 242 -9.30 -4.94 -11.19
N LYS A 243 -8.30 -5.23 -12.02
CA LYS A 243 -8.15 -6.54 -12.64
C LYS A 243 -7.87 -7.61 -11.59
N PHE A 244 -6.87 -7.40 -10.72
CA PHE A 244 -6.56 -8.36 -9.63
C PHE A 244 -7.76 -8.57 -8.70
N LEU A 245 -8.51 -7.50 -8.40
CA LEU A 245 -9.73 -7.58 -7.61
C LEU A 245 -10.81 -8.44 -8.30
N ARG A 246 -11.06 -8.24 -9.59
CA ARG A 246 -12.02 -9.02 -10.38
C ARG A 246 -11.63 -10.49 -10.52
N GLU A 247 -10.34 -10.79 -10.47
CA GLU A 247 -9.81 -12.15 -10.46
C GLU A 247 -9.95 -12.83 -9.09
N GLY A 248 -10.39 -12.09 -8.06
CA GLY A 248 -10.49 -12.59 -6.69
C GLY A 248 -9.13 -12.83 -6.04
N ASN A 249 -8.06 -12.22 -6.58
CA ASN A 249 -6.70 -12.40 -6.10
C ASN A 249 -6.40 -11.49 -4.91
N LEU A 250 -7.19 -11.61 -3.84
CA LEU A 250 -7.10 -10.77 -2.63
C LEU A 250 -5.74 -10.93 -1.90
N ASP A 251 -5.05 -12.03 -2.16
CA ASP A 251 -3.73 -12.35 -1.61
C ASP A 251 -2.57 -11.99 -2.56
N LEU A 252 -2.86 -11.37 -3.71
CA LEU A 252 -1.86 -10.90 -4.67
C LEU A 252 -0.89 -12.02 -5.11
N HIS A 253 -1.37 -13.25 -5.25
CA HIS A 253 -0.58 -14.40 -5.67
C HIS A 253 -0.10 -14.26 -7.11
N THR A 254 1.12 -14.70 -7.38
CA THR A 254 1.62 -14.87 -8.74
C THR A 254 1.03 -16.14 -9.38
N PRO A 255 0.93 -16.21 -10.73
CA PRO A 255 1.35 -15.20 -11.68
C PRO A 255 0.44 -13.96 -11.69
N LEU A 256 1.03 -12.78 -11.83
CA LEU A 256 0.35 -11.50 -12.01
C LEU A 256 0.59 -11.01 -13.43
N GLN A 257 -0.47 -10.54 -14.09
CA GLN A 257 -0.40 -9.91 -15.42
C GLN A 257 -1.26 -8.66 -15.43
N TRP A 258 -0.74 -7.55 -15.93
CA TRP A 258 -1.45 -6.27 -15.98
C TRP A 258 -0.89 -5.37 -17.07
N SER A 259 -1.54 -4.24 -17.29
CA SER A 259 -1.06 -3.18 -18.17
C SER A 259 -1.25 -1.83 -17.49
N VAL A 260 -0.36 -0.88 -17.77
CA VAL A 260 -0.46 0.54 -17.38
C VAL A 260 -0.14 1.36 -18.62
N TYR A 261 -0.68 2.58 -18.77
CA TYR A 261 -0.47 3.43 -19.97
C TYR A 261 -0.95 2.88 -21.32
N GLY A 262 -1.74 1.81 -21.33
CA GLY A 262 -2.38 1.25 -22.52
C GLY A 262 -2.08 -0.23 -22.70
N ALA A 263 -2.69 -0.84 -23.72
CA ALA A 263 -2.58 -2.29 -23.96
C ALA A 263 -1.19 -2.74 -24.43
N ASP A 264 -0.38 -1.81 -24.95
CA ASP A 264 0.96 -2.11 -25.48
C ASP A 264 2.04 -2.11 -24.39
N ASP A 265 1.75 -1.62 -23.18
CA ASP A 265 2.66 -1.59 -22.04
C ASP A 265 2.17 -2.56 -20.95
N THR A 266 2.53 -3.84 -21.16
CA THR A 266 2.05 -5.00 -20.39
C THR A 266 3.19 -5.64 -19.60
N TYR A 267 2.88 -6.06 -18.37
CA TYR A 267 3.83 -6.59 -17.41
C TYR A 267 3.39 -7.96 -16.88
N GLU A 268 4.35 -8.76 -16.43
CA GLU A 268 4.13 -10.07 -15.84
C GLU A 268 5.13 -10.33 -14.70
N ILE A 269 4.66 -10.94 -13.61
CA ILE A 269 5.47 -11.51 -12.54
C ILE A 269 5.01 -12.95 -12.31
N ASP A 270 5.93 -13.91 -12.44
CA ASP A 270 5.70 -15.36 -12.28
C ASP A 270 5.66 -15.85 -10.82
#